data_AF-A0A2U3Z8D3-F1
#
_entry.id   AF-A0A2U3Z8D3-F1
#
_cell.length_a   1.000
_cell.length_b   1.000
_cell.length_c   1.000
_cell.angle_alpha   90.00
_cell.angle_beta   90.00
_cell.angle_gamma   90.00
#
_symmetry.space_group_name_H-M   'P 1'
#
loop_
_entity.id
_entity.type
_entity.pdbx_description
1 polymer ?
#
loop_
_entity_poly.entity_id
_entity_poly.type
_entity_poly.pdbx_seq_one_letter_code
_entity_poly.pdbx_strand_id
1 'polypeptide(L)'
;MARVLIVGAGLTGSLCAALLRKEAPRPVHLTVWDEAGDSGGRMTTARSPYNPQSTVDLGAQYITCTPHYAKQHQSFYDDLLALGILKPLTSPIEGMVMKEGDCNFVAPQGVSSIIKHYLKESGGDRIFSAFF
;
A
#
# COMPACT_ATOMS: atom_id res chain seq x y z
N MET A 1 25.57 -10.28 8.12
CA MET A 1 24.23 -9.68 7.94
C MET A 1 23.94 -9.67 6.45
N ALA A 2 22.82 -10.24 6.00
CA ALA A 2 22.50 -10.25 4.56
C ALA A 2 22.00 -8.86 4.12
N ARG A 3 22.35 -8.45 2.90
CA ARG A 3 21.92 -7.17 2.30
C ARG A 3 20.93 -7.49 1.18
N VAL A 4 19.77 -6.86 1.22
CA VAL A 4 18.69 -7.08 0.26
C VAL A 4 18.25 -5.74 -0.30
N LEU A 5 18.27 -5.64 -1.63
CA LEU A 5 17.73 -4.50 -2.37
C LEU A 5 16.40 -4.91 -3.00
N ILE A 6 15.37 -4.09 -2.80
CA ILE A 6 14.09 -4.17 -3.51
C ILE A 6 14.00 -2.98 -4.44
N VAL A 7 13.81 -3.22 -5.74
CA VAL A 7 13.59 -2.17 -6.75
C VAL A 7 12.09 -2.05 -6.99
N GLY A 8 11.55 -0.86 -6.70
CA GLY A 8 10.14 -0.51 -6.76
C GLY A 8 9.50 -0.38 -5.37
N ALA A 9 9.19 0.84 -4.96
CA ALA A 9 8.44 1.20 -3.76
C ALA A 9 6.91 1.29 -4.03
N GLY A 10 6.39 0.35 -4.81
CA GLY A 10 4.95 0.12 -4.99
C GLY A 10 4.39 -0.92 -4.01
N LEU A 11 3.12 -1.33 -4.20
CA LEU A 11 2.45 -2.28 -3.31
C LEU A 11 3.26 -3.57 -3.09
N THR A 12 3.65 -4.24 -4.18
CA THR A 12 4.39 -5.51 -4.09
C THR A 12 5.73 -5.35 -3.37
N GLY A 13 6.54 -4.35 -3.76
CA GLY A 13 7.86 -4.15 -3.15
C GLY A 13 7.77 -3.76 -1.67
N SER A 14 6.81 -2.90 -1.32
CA SER A 14 6.59 -2.53 0.08
C SER A 14 6.16 -3.71 0.96
N LEU A 15 5.23 -4.54 0.47
CA LEU A 15 4.79 -5.74 1.18
C LEU A 15 5.91 -6.78 1.28
N CYS A 16 6.70 -6.99 0.22
CA CYS A 16 7.89 -7.84 0.28
C CYS A 16 8.89 -7.36 1.35
N ALA A 17 9.11 -6.05 1.45
CA ALA A 17 10.00 -5.47 2.46
C ALA A 17 9.48 -5.73 3.88
N ALA A 18 8.18 -5.52 4.12
CA ALA A 18 7.54 -5.78 5.41
C ALA A 18 7.62 -7.27 5.80
N LEU A 19 7.28 -8.16 4.87
CA LEU A 19 7.33 -9.61 5.10
C LEU A 19 8.77 -10.10 5.33
N LEU A 20 9.76 -9.62 4.58
CA LEU A 20 11.16 -9.97 4.82
C LEU A 20 11.63 -9.49 6.19
N ARG A 21 11.19 -8.31 6.65
CA ARG A 21 11.51 -7.84 8.00
C ARG A 21 10.89 -8.74 9.07
N LYS A 22 9.64 -9.15 8.88
CA LYS A 22 8.87 -9.95 9.83
C LYS A 22 9.31 -11.40 9.91
N GLU A 23 9.58 -12.03 8.77
CA GLU A 23 9.74 -13.49 8.65
C GLU A 23 11.21 -13.93 8.50
N ALA A 24 12.16 -13.01 8.26
CA ALA A 24 13.55 -13.41 8.10
C ALA A 24 14.13 -13.99 9.42
N PRO A 25 14.76 -15.18 9.38
CA PRO A 25 15.28 -15.84 10.58
C PRO A 25 16.51 -15.13 11.19
N ARG A 26 17.11 -14.19 10.45
CA ARG A 26 18.28 -13.41 10.87
C ARG A 26 18.10 -11.96 10.43
N PRO A 27 18.73 -10.99 11.14
CA PRO A 27 18.71 -9.59 10.73
C PRO A 27 19.19 -9.40 9.28
N VAL A 28 18.33 -8.75 8.49
CA VAL A 28 18.60 -8.32 7.12
C VAL A 28 18.71 -6.80 7.07
N HIS A 29 19.65 -6.31 6.26
CA HIS A 29 19.73 -4.91 5.90
C HIS A 29 18.92 -4.72 4.62
N LEU A 30 17.76 -4.08 4.75
CA LEU A 30 16.81 -3.85 3.67
C LEU A 30 16.98 -2.43 3.12
N THR A 31 17.10 -2.33 1.81
CA THR A 31 17.06 -1.07 1.08
C THR A 31 15.97 -1.15 0.01
N VAL A 32 15.16 -0.11 -0.11
CA VAL A 32 14.14 0.00 -1.16
C VAL A 32 14.49 1.17 -2.05
N TRP A 33 14.64 0.92 -3.35
CA TRP A 33 14.89 1.94 -4.37
C TRP A 33 13.64 2.16 -5.21
N ASP A 34 13.34 3.42 -5.49
CA ASP A 34 12.36 3.78 -6.52
C ASP A 34 12.92 4.93 -7.36
N GLU A 35 12.58 4.90 -8.66
CA GLU A 35 12.93 5.97 -9.59
C GLU A 35 12.14 7.25 -9.27
N ALA A 36 10.89 7.08 -8.82
CA ALA A 36 9.99 8.18 -8.50
C ALA A 36 10.41 8.94 -7.22
N GLY A 37 9.98 10.20 -7.14
CA GLY A 37 10.24 11.06 -5.97
C GLY A 37 9.41 10.74 -4.71
N ASP A 38 8.45 9.81 -4.79
CA ASP A 38 7.70 9.27 -3.64
C ASP A 38 7.29 7.81 -3.92
N SER A 39 6.97 7.09 -2.84
CA SER A 39 6.41 5.73 -2.90
C SER A 39 4.94 5.69 -3.34
N GLY A 40 4.53 4.55 -3.89
CA GLY A 40 3.14 4.26 -4.24
C GLY A 40 2.98 3.66 -5.64
N GLY A 41 3.80 4.10 -6.60
CA GLY A 41 3.72 3.65 -8.00
C GLY A 41 2.31 3.88 -8.57
N ARG A 42 1.65 2.82 -9.08
CA ARG A 42 0.26 2.89 -9.56
C ARG A 42 -0.80 3.08 -8.46
N MET A 43 -0.37 3.19 -7.21
CA MET A 43 -1.19 3.48 -6.04
C MET A 43 -0.74 4.79 -5.37
N THR A 44 -0.31 5.76 -6.19
CA THR A 44 0.11 7.08 -5.70
C THR A 44 -1.09 7.96 -5.38
N THR A 45 -1.00 8.67 -4.25
CA THR A 45 -1.91 9.74 -3.86
C THR A 45 -1.21 11.09 -4.08
N ALA A 46 -1.69 11.89 -5.03
CA ALA A 46 -1.22 13.25 -5.24
C ALA A 46 -1.85 14.21 -4.22
N ARG A 47 -1.15 15.31 -3.95
CA ARG A 47 -1.56 16.35 -3.00
C ARG A 47 -1.58 17.70 -3.71
N SER A 48 -2.58 18.52 -3.39
CA SER A 48 -2.63 19.89 -3.90
C SER A 48 -1.48 20.73 -3.32
N PRO A 49 -0.81 21.56 -4.14
CA PRO A 49 0.20 22.49 -3.63
C PRO A 49 -0.39 23.58 -2.74
N TYR A 50 -1.71 23.84 -2.84
CA TYR A 50 -2.39 24.89 -2.08
C TYR A 50 -3.03 24.38 -0.78
N ASN A 51 -3.28 23.07 -0.66
CA ASN A 51 -3.82 22.47 0.55
C ASN A 51 -3.34 21.00 0.65
N PRO A 52 -2.39 20.69 1.55
CA PRO A 52 -1.88 19.32 1.70
C PRO A 52 -2.93 18.28 2.14
N GLN A 53 -4.06 18.72 2.71
CA GLN A 53 -5.19 17.85 3.06
C GLN A 53 -6.09 17.55 1.86
N SER A 54 -5.96 18.29 0.76
CA SER A 54 -6.65 18.01 -0.49
C SER A 54 -5.83 17.02 -1.31
N THR A 55 -6.31 15.78 -1.36
CA THR A 55 -5.60 14.64 -1.95
C THR A 55 -6.43 13.98 -3.05
N VAL A 56 -5.77 13.36 -4.02
CA VAL A 56 -6.42 12.57 -5.06
C VAL A 56 -5.61 11.31 -5.36
N ASP A 57 -6.28 10.17 -5.44
CA ASP A 57 -5.67 8.93 -5.89
C ASP A 57 -5.67 8.89 -7.42
N LEU A 58 -4.49 8.85 -8.05
CA LEU A 58 -4.36 8.96 -9.52
C LEU A 58 -4.38 7.60 -10.24
N GLY A 59 -4.28 6.50 -9.48
CA GLY A 59 -4.25 5.14 -10.01
C GLY A 59 -5.37 4.30 -9.42
N ALA A 60 -5.04 3.34 -8.56
CA ALA A 60 -6.05 2.52 -7.89
C ALA A 60 -7.01 3.39 -7.05
N GLN A 61 -8.32 3.19 -7.20
CA GLN A 61 -9.37 4.01 -6.57
C GLN A 61 -9.96 3.36 -5.32
N TYR A 62 -10.19 2.05 -5.37
CA TYR A 62 -10.72 1.24 -4.28
C TYR A 62 -10.20 -0.20 -4.40
N ILE A 63 -10.39 -0.99 -3.35
CA ILE A 63 -9.94 -2.39 -3.27
C ILE A 63 -11.17 -3.28 -3.17
N THR A 64 -11.40 -4.10 -4.20
CA THR A 64 -12.41 -5.15 -4.17
C THR A 64 -11.80 -6.42 -3.59
N CYS A 65 -12.43 -6.93 -2.53
CA CYS A 65 -12.10 -8.20 -1.92
C CYS A 65 -13.18 -9.22 -2.28
N THR A 66 -12.79 -10.25 -3.03
CA THR A 66 -13.68 -11.36 -3.35
C THR A 66 -13.75 -12.35 -2.18
N PRO A 67 -14.81 -13.18 -2.08
CA PRO A 67 -14.93 -14.19 -1.01
C PRO A 67 -13.74 -15.15 -0.92
N HIS A 68 -13.07 -15.40 -2.05
CA HIS A 68 -11.87 -16.23 -2.11
C HIS A 68 -10.68 -15.57 -1.40
N TYR A 69 -10.37 -14.32 -1.75
CA TYR A 69 -9.24 -13.60 -1.16
C TYR A 69 -9.52 -13.08 0.25
N ALA A 70 -10.78 -12.87 0.61
CA ALA A 70 -11.16 -12.56 1.99
C ALA A 70 -10.71 -13.66 2.96
N LYS A 71 -10.75 -14.93 2.53
CA LYS A 71 -10.26 -16.07 3.33
C LYS A 71 -8.76 -16.23 3.20
N GLN A 72 -8.23 -16.23 1.98
CA GLN A 72 -6.81 -16.51 1.75
C GLN A 72 -5.88 -15.43 2.30
N HIS A 73 -6.31 -14.16 2.27
CA HIS A 73 -5.50 -13.00 2.69
C HIS A 73 -6.09 -12.32 3.92
N GLN A 74 -6.87 -13.05 4.73
CA GLN A 74 -7.63 -12.52 5.85
C GLN A 74 -6.79 -11.62 6.77
N SER A 75 -5.62 -12.08 7.21
CA SER A 75 -4.77 -11.33 8.14
C SER A 75 -4.36 -9.95 7.60
N PHE A 76 -4.08 -9.83 6.29
CA PHE A 76 -3.73 -8.55 5.68
C PHE A 76 -4.90 -7.57 5.71
N TYR A 77 -6.12 -8.04 5.43
CA TYR A 77 -7.31 -7.19 5.50
C TYR A 77 -7.62 -6.79 6.94
N ASP A 78 -7.59 -7.73 7.87
CA ASP A 78 -7.86 -7.49 9.29
C ASP A 78 -6.89 -6.46 9.88
N ASP A 79 -5.58 -6.60 9.60
CA ASP A 79 -4.55 -5.66 10.05
C ASP A 79 -4.79 -4.24 9.49
N LEU A 80 -5.03 -4.11 8.18
CA LEU A 80 -5.27 -2.82 7.54
C LEU A 80 -6.58 -2.15 8.01
N LEU A 81 -7.61 -2.95 8.30
CA LEU A 81 -8.89 -2.47 8.84
C LEU A 81 -8.74 -2.03 10.31
N ALA A 82 -8.05 -2.82 11.14
CA ALA A 82 -7.81 -2.50 12.54
C ALA A 82 -7.02 -1.20 12.72
N LEU A 83 -6.08 -0.93 11.82
CA LEU A 83 -5.29 0.31 11.79
C LEU A 83 -6.05 1.49 11.14
N GLY A 84 -7.24 1.26 10.59
CA GLY A 84 -8.01 2.27 9.88
C GLY A 84 -7.37 2.77 8.58
N ILE A 85 -6.38 2.02 8.06
CA ILE A 85 -5.75 2.27 6.75
C ILE A 85 -6.74 1.95 5.64
N LEU A 86 -7.54 0.90 5.82
CA LEU A 86 -8.72 0.62 5.02
C LEU A 86 -10.01 0.85 5.80
N LYS A 87 -11.07 1.22 5.09
CA LYS A 87 -12.44 1.27 5.57
C LYS A 87 -13.40 0.76 4.51
N PRO A 88 -14.56 0.17 4.88
CA PRO A 88 -15.58 -0.19 3.91
C PRO A 88 -16.00 1.02 3.05
N LEU A 89 -16.15 0.80 1.75
CA LEU A 89 -16.74 1.79 0.84
C LEU A 89 -18.23 1.92 1.16
N THR A 90 -18.67 3.11 1.58
CA THR A 90 -20.08 3.40 1.89
C THR A 90 -20.74 4.35 0.90
N SER A 91 -19.95 4.99 0.03
CA SER A 91 -20.45 5.93 -0.97
C SER A 91 -20.88 5.19 -2.25
N PRO A 92 -21.97 5.63 -2.91
CA PRO A 92 -22.42 5.02 -4.15
C PRO A 92 -21.41 5.28 -5.29
N ILE A 93 -21.19 4.26 -6.12
CA ILE A 93 -20.44 4.37 -7.38
C ILE A 93 -21.35 3.85 -8.49
N GLU A 94 -21.75 4.75 -9.39
CA GLU A 94 -22.61 4.40 -10.52
C GLU A 94 -21.92 3.43 -11.47
N GLY A 95 -22.66 2.42 -11.96
CA GLY A 95 -22.14 1.42 -12.89
C GLY A 95 -21.22 0.36 -12.26
N MET A 96 -21.04 0.36 -10.94
CA MET A 96 -20.25 -0.66 -10.24
C MET A 96 -20.95 -2.03 -10.28
N VAL A 97 -20.27 -3.03 -10.81
CA VAL A 97 -20.75 -4.42 -10.84
C VAL A 97 -20.19 -5.17 -9.63
N MET A 98 -21.09 -5.67 -8.77
CA MET A 98 -20.74 -6.46 -7.59
C MET A 98 -21.16 -7.91 -7.77
N LYS A 99 -20.30 -8.86 -7.39
CA LYS A 99 -20.69 -10.26 -7.23
C LYS A 99 -21.12 -10.51 -5.80
N GLU A 100 -21.88 -11.58 -5.61
CA GLU A 100 -22.32 -11.99 -4.27
C GLU A 100 -21.11 -12.22 -3.36
N GLY A 101 -21.12 -11.52 -2.22
CA GLY A 101 -20.06 -11.59 -1.22
C GLY A 101 -18.81 -10.75 -1.51
N ASP A 102 -18.76 -10.00 -2.62
CA ASP A 102 -17.70 -9.01 -2.82
C ASP A 102 -17.82 -7.85 -1.81
N CYS A 103 -16.69 -7.43 -1.26
CA CYS A 103 -16.60 -6.28 -0.35
C CYS A 103 -15.63 -5.25 -0.92
N ASN A 104 -16.05 -3.98 -0.99
CA ASN A 104 -15.18 -2.88 -1.44
C ASN A 104 -14.66 -2.05 -0.26
N PHE A 105 -13.39 -1.66 -0.35
CA PHE A 105 -12.72 -0.85 0.64
C PHE A 105 -12.05 0.36 0.01
N VAL A 106 -11.93 1.42 0.79
CA VAL A 106 -11.20 2.65 0.45
C VAL A 106 -10.16 2.96 1.52
N ALA A 107 -9.14 3.73 1.15
CA ALA A 107 -8.15 4.23 2.09
C ALA A 107 -8.45 5.70 2.44
N PRO A 108 -8.96 6.02 3.64
CA PRO A 108 -9.41 7.37 3.97
C PRO A 108 -8.30 8.43 3.97
N GLN A 109 -7.02 8.02 4.01
CA GLN A 109 -5.85 8.90 3.93
C GLN A 109 -5.15 8.82 2.55
N GLY A 110 -5.88 8.35 1.53
CA GLY A 110 -5.37 8.07 0.19
C GLY A 110 -4.75 6.68 0.06
N VAL A 111 -4.87 6.07 -1.11
CA VAL A 111 -4.47 4.68 -1.38
C VAL A 111 -2.97 4.43 -1.16
N SER A 112 -2.12 5.46 -1.30
CA SER A 112 -0.68 5.36 -1.01
C SER A 112 -0.36 5.08 0.47
N SER A 113 -1.32 5.29 1.38
CA SER A 113 -1.17 5.02 2.81
C SER A 113 -0.86 3.54 3.11
N ILE A 114 -1.36 2.60 2.29
CA ILE A 114 -1.09 1.16 2.40
C ILE A 114 0.41 0.89 2.18
N ILE A 115 0.97 1.47 1.12
CA ILE A 115 2.38 1.33 0.76
C ILE A 115 3.27 1.99 1.83
N LYS A 116 2.89 3.18 2.29
CA LYS A 116 3.61 3.91 3.34
C LYS A 116 3.62 3.13 4.66
N HIS A 117 2.53 2.43 4.98
CA HIS A 117 2.46 1.55 6.14
C HIS A 117 3.45 0.38 6.02
N TYR A 118 3.42 -0.40 4.95
CA TYR A 118 4.34 -1.53 4.80
C TYR A 118 5.81 -1.11 4.72
N LEU A 119 6.11 0.03 4.08
CA LEU A 119 7.47 0.57 4.10
C LEU A 119 7.91 0.98 5.51
N LYS A 120 7.01 1.55 6.33
CA LYS A 120 7.29 1.84 7.74
C LYS A 120 7.56 0.56 8.54
N GLU A 121 6.75 -0.48 8.35
CA GLU A 121 6.94 -1.78 9.03
C GLU A 121 8.25 -2.46 8.65
N SER A 122 8.70 -2.29 7.40
CA SER A 122 9.97 -2.87 6.95
C SER A 122 11.20 -2.30 7.67
N GLY A 123 11.11 -1.08 8.21
CA GLY A 123 12.25 -0.36 8.78
C GLY A 123 13.48 -0.29 7.86
N GLY A 124 13.27 -0.41 6.54
CA GLY A 124 14.34 -0.37 5.54
C GLY A 124 14.72 1.05 5.16
N ASP A 125 15.97 1.25 4.76
CA ASP A 125 16.42 2.53 4.20
C ASP A 125 15.72 2.79 2.87
N ARG A 126 15.15 3.99 2.72
CA ARG A 126 14.34 4.37 1.55
C ARG A 126 15.14 5.35 0.72
N ILE A 127 15.52 4.95 -0.48
CA ILE A 127 16.26 5.80 -1.42
C ILE A 127 15.33 6.08 -2.59
N PHE A 128 14.86 7.32 -2.65
CA PHE A 128 14.10 7.84 -3.78
C PHE A 128 15.05 8.67 -4.63
N SER A 129 15.03 8.47 -5.94
CA SER A 129 15.81 9.32 -6.84
C SER A 129 15.12 10.69 -6.98
N ALA A 130 15.91 11.75 -6.81
CA ALA A 130 15.64 13.03 -7.42
C ALA A 130 16.74 13.24 -8.48
N PHE A 131 16.53 12.68 -9.66
CA PHE A 131 17.38 12.78 -10.86
C PHE A 131 18.68 11.94 -10.87
N PHE A 132 18.85 11.17 -11.95
CA PHE A 132 20.15 11.08 -12.65
C PHE A 132 20.26 12.29 -13.58
#